data_AF-A0A7Y7CIJ1-F1
#
_entry.id   AF-A0A7Y7CIJ1-F1
#
_cell.length_a   1.000
_cell.length_b   1.000
_cell.length_c   1.000
_cell.angle_alpha   90.00
_cell.angle_beta   90.00
_cell.angle_gamma   90.00
#
_symmetry.space_group_name_H-M   'P 1'
#
loop_
_entity.id
_entity.type
_entity.pdbx_description
1 polymer ?
#
loop_
_entity_poly.entity_id
_entity_poly.type
_entity_poly.pdbx_seq_one_letter_code
_entity_poly.pdbx_strand_id
1 'polypeptide(L)' 'QLLGIAIDENTAILVSGNEFEVIGQSYVMIYDGTHWDQIQGKYVPNEAHQERFHVLRKGRKYDMLNRKVITN' A
#
# COMPACT_ATOMS: atom_id res chain seq x y z
N GLN A 1 -12.63 9.71 -2.47
CA GLN A 1 -12.14 8.96 -1.29
C GLN A 1 -10.65 9.22 -1.13
N LEU A 2 -10.15 9.31 0.10
CA LEU A 2 -8.74 9.62 0.38
C LEU A 2 -7.91 8.33 0.55
N LEU A 3 -6.62 8.42 0.26
CA LEU A 3 -5.62 7.38 0.50
C LEU A 3 -4.68 7.87 1.61
N GLY A 4 -4.61 7.14 2.73
CA GLY A 4 -3.64 7.44 3.78
C GLY A 4 -2.28 6.88 3.41
N ILE A 5 -1.23 7.71 3.46
CA ILE A 5 0.15 7.30 3.20
C ILE A 5 1.03 7.84 4.32
N ALA A 6 1.69 6.95 5.06
CA ALA A 6 2.75 7.32 5.99
C ALA A 6 4.09 6.89 5.38
N ILE A 7 5.02 7.84 5.27
CA ILE A 7 6.35 7.63 4.70
C ILE A 7 7.36 7.82 5.82
N ASP A 8 8.15 6.78 6.09
CA ASP A 8 9.20 6.83 7.10
C ASP A 8 10.41 7.64 6.61
N GLU A 9 11.32 8.01 7.52
CA GLU A 9 12.51 8.80 7.19
C GLU A 9 13.38 8.13 6.12
N ASN A 10 14.11 8.95 5.35
CA ASN A 10 14.98 8.49 4.26
C ASN A 10 14.28 7.55 3.25
N THR A 11 12.97 7.75 3.08
CA THR A 11 12.09 6.98 2.19
C THR A 11 11.23 7.95 1.39
N ALA A 12 10.90 7.59 0.16
CA ALA A 12 9.99 8.36 -0.69
C ALA A 12 9.18 7.41 -1.58
N ILE A 13 8.18 7.96 -2.24
CA ILE A 13 7.45 7.27 -3.31
C ILE A 13 7.68 8.00 -4.64
N LEU A 14 8.00 7.25 -5.68
CA LEU A 14 8.00 7.74 -7.05
C LEU A 14 6.64 7.43 -7.68
N VAL A 15 5.86 8.46 -7.95
CA VAL A 15 4.52 8.32 -8.55
C VAL A 15 4.62 8.42 -10.07
N SER A 16 4.01 7.47 -10.78
CA SER A 16 3.89 7.47 -12.24
C SER A 16 2.52 6.95 -12.65
N GLY A 17 1.68 7.81 -13.22
CA GLY A 17 0.31 7.47 -13.56
C GLY A 17 -0.50 7.03 -12.33
N ASN A 18 -1.03 5.81 -12.38
CA ASN A 18 -1.83 5.22 -11.30
C ASN A 18 -1.01 4.38 -10.32
N GLU A 19 0.32 4.36 -10.46
CA GLU A 19 1.19 3.55 -9.62
C GLU A 19 2.17 4.42 -8.84
N PHE A 20 2.62 3.91 -7.70
CA PHE A 20 3.84 4.40 -7.10
C PHE A 20 4.79 3.26 -6.77
N GLU A 21 6.08 3.56 -6.79
CA GLU A 21 7.16 2.68 -6.33
C GLU A 21 7.82 3.26 -5.08
N VAL A 22 8.08 2.41 -4.08
CA VAL A 22 8.83 2.83 -2.89
C VAL A 22 10.33 2.90 -3.22
N ILE A 23 10.96 4.02 -2.88
CA ILE A 23 12.40 4.24 -2.96
C ILE A 23 12.94 4.67 -1.59
N GLY A 24 14.24 4.44 -1.34
CA GLY A 24 14.88 4.78 -0.06
C GLY A 24 15.10 3.58 0.87
N GLN A 25 15.33 3.83 2.15
CA GLN A 25 15.91 2.85 3.08
C GLN A 25 14.90 2.15 3.99
N SER A 26 13.71 2.73 4.22
CA SER A 26 12.72 2.19 5.15
C SER A 26 11.46 1.69 4.43
N TYR A 27 10.27 2.06 4.90
CA TYR A 27 8.99 1.58 4.40
C TYR A 27 7.94 2.69 4.29
N VAL A 28 6.89 2.38 3.53
CA VAL A 28 5.68 3.18 3.40
C VAL A 28 4.50 2.34 3.89
N MET A 29 3.65 2.94 4.72
CA MET A 29 2.37 2.34 5.13
C MET A 29 1.24 2.97 4.34
N ILE A 30 0.36 2.14 3.79
CA ILE A 30 -0.80 2.57 3.03
C ILE A 30 -2.07 2.14 3.75
N TYR A 31 -2.94 3.11 4.00
CA TYR A 31 -4.29 2.89 4.49
C TYR A 31 -5.31 3.22 3.40
N ASP A 32 -5.90 2.18 2.82
CA ASP A 32 -6.95 2.28 1.80
C ASP A 32 -8.28 1.65 2.24
N GLY A 33 -8.38 1.20 3.50
CA GLY A 33 -9.54 0.51 4.02
C GLY A 33 -9.67 -0.95 3.58
N THR A 34 -8.60 -1.56 3.04
CA THR A 34 -8.56 -2.97 2.65
C THR A 34 -7.31 -3.68 3.17
N HIS A 35 -7.32 -5.01 3.11
CA HIS A 35 -6.14 -5.83 3.36
C HIS A 35 -6.15 -7.11 2.51
N TRP A 36 -4.99 -7.72 2.32
CA TRP A 36 -4.89 -9.03 1.68
C TRP A 36 -5.36 -10.13 2.64
N ASP A 37 -6.39 -10.88 2.23
CA ASP A 37 -6.82 -12.11 2.90
C ASP A 37 -6.04 -13.30 2.32
N GLN A 38 -5.24 -13.95 3.17
CA GLN A 38 -4.39 -15.07 2.76
C GLN A 38 -5.17 -16.36 2.46
N ILE A 39 -6.36 -16.52 3.03
CA ILE A 39 -7.20 -17.71 2.85
C ILE A 39 -7.99 -17.56 1.55
N GLN A 40 -8.57 -16.38 1.31
CA GLN A 40 -9.37 -16.09 0.13
C GLN A 40 -8.54 -15.68 -1.09
N GLY A 41 -7.26 -15.35 -0.91
CA GLY A 41 -6.37 -14.93 -1.99
C GLY A 41 -6.83 -13.66 -2.69
N LYS A 42 -7.42 -12.71 -1.94
CA LYS A 42 -7.91 -11.44 -2.49
C LYS A 42 -7.83 -10.30 -1.47
N TYR A 43 -7.92 -9.08 -1.97
CA TYR A 43 -8.13 -7.91 -1.11
C TYR A 43 -9.57 -7.89 -0.62
N VAL A 44 -9.76 -7.70 0.68
CA VAL A 44 -11.06 -7.56 1.34
C VAL A 44 -11.11 -6.25 2.14
N PRO A 45 -12.29 -5.64 2.32
CA PRO A 45 -12.43 -4.47 3.16
C PRO A 45 -11.99 -4.75 4.61
N ASN A 46 -11.46 -3.73 5.27
CA ASN A 46 -11.28 -3.73 6.71
C ASN A 46 -12.65 -3.64 7.41
N GLU A 47 -12.80 -4.35 8.52
CA GLU A 47 -13.95 -4.17 9.42
C GLU A 47 -13.91 -2.80 10.12
N ALA A 48 -15.04 -2.36 10.69
CA ALA A 48 -15.20 -1.02 11.27
C ALA A 48 -14.17 -0.65 12.37
N HIS A 49 -13.56 -1.65 13.01
CA HIS A 49 -12.55 -1.48 14.06
C HIS A 49 -11.19 -2.06 13.66
N GLN A 50 -10.97 -2.26 12.36
CA GLN A 50 -9.76 -2.89 11.84
C GLN A 50 -8.90 -1.87 11.11
N GLU A 51 -7.71 -1.63 11.66
CA GLU A 51 -6.72 -0.70 11.11
C GLU A 51 -5.59 -1.50 10.47
N ARG A 52 -5.89 -2.18 9.36
CA ARG A 52 -4.85 -2.87 8.57
C ARG A 52 -4.29 -1.95 7.50
N PHE A 53 -2.98 -2.07 7.34
CA PHE A 53 -2.18 -1.29 6.40
C PHE A 53 -1.43 -2.24 5.47
N HIS A 54 -1.21 -1.80 4.24
CA HIS A 54 -0.19 -2.39 3.40
C HIS A 54 1.15 -1.78 3.78
N VAL A 55 2.19 -2.60 3.95
CA VAL A 55 3.53 -2.13 4.28
C VAL A 55 4.47 -2.48 3.13
N LEU A 56 5.02 -1.46 2.48
CA LEU A 56 5.85 -1.62 1.29
C LEU A 56 7.25 -1.10 1.57
N ARG A 57 8.27 -1.90 1.21
CA ARG A 57 9.68 -1.52 1.22
C ARG A 57 10.15 -1.19 -0.20
N LYS A 58 11.37 -0.66 -0.30
CA LYS A 58 12.06 -0.33 -1.57
C LYS A 58 11.79 -1.35 -2.68
N GLY A 59 11.43 -0.86 -3.87
CA GLY A 59 11.18 -1.65 -5.08
C GLY A 59 9.78 -2.26 -5.16
N ARG A 60 8.99 -2.23 -4.08
CA ARG A 60 7.57 -2.63 -4.13
C ARG A 60 6.73 -1.50 -4.72
N LYS A 61 5.70 -1.89 -5.45
CA LYS A 61 4.76 -0.98 -6.11
C LYS A 61 3.33 -1.16 -5.62
N TYR A 62 2.55 -0.10 -5.75
CA TYR A 62 1.13 -0.09 -5.41
C TYR A 62 0.34 0.60 -6.51
N ASP A 63 -0.76 -0.03 -6.92
CA ASP A 63 -1.75 0.49 -7.84
C ASP A 63 -2.81 1.27 -7.07
N MET A 64 -2.78 2.59 -7.23
CA MET A 64 -3.67 3.55 -6.58
C MET A 64 -5.09 3.52 -7.14
N LEU A 65 -5.27 3.10 -8.39
CA LEU A 65 -6.58 3.00 -9.03
C LEU A 65 -7.32 1.74 -8.53
N ASN A 66 -6.64 0.61 -8.53
CA ASN A 66 -7.23 -0.68 -8.17
C ASN A 66 -7.12 -1.04 -6.69
N ARG A 67 -6.40 -0.24 -5.89
CA ARG A 67 -6.14 -0.45 -4.46
C ARG A 67 -5.42 -1.77 -4.17
N LYS A 68 -4.28 -2.01 -4.84
CA LYS A 68 -3.56 -3.29 -4.76
C LYS A 68 -2.06 -3.10 -4.72
N VAL A 69 -1.38 -3.88 -3.89
CA VAL A 69 0.06 -4.10 -4.02
C VAL A 69 0.30 -4.90 -5.30
N ILE A 70 1.23 -4.42 -6.14
CA ILE A 70 1.62 -5.11 -7.36
C ILE A 70 2.63 -6.20 -6.97
N THR A 71 2.31 -7.44 -7.32
CA THR A 71 3.21 -8.60 -7.21
C THR A 71 3.71 -8.95 -8.60
N ASN A 72 5.03 -9.12 -8.72
CA ASN A 72 5.65 -9.69 -9.93
C ASN A 72 5.16 -11.12 -10.18
#